data_AF-A0A1F7IEZ7-F1
#
_entry.id   AF-A0A1F7IEZ7-F1
#
_cell.length_a   1.000
_cell.length_b   1.000
_cell.length_c   1.000
_cell.angle_alpha   90.00
_cell.angle_beta   90.00
_cell.angle_gamma   90.00
#
_symmetry.space_group_name_H-M   'P 1'
#
loop_
_entity.id
_entity.type
_entity.pdbx_description
1 polymer ?
#
loop_
_entity_poly.entity_id
_entity_poly.type
_entity_poly.pdbx_seq_one_letter_code
_entity_poly.pdbx_strand_id
1 'polypeptide(L)'
;MAVPNKSIFKNREKEAEFWEKNYKKGWKEGKSMKVKFAKNLSTAINIRLDPVALDIVRDEAQKKGLGPTQLIRMWVMEKINFL
;
A
#
# COMPACT_ATOMS: atom_id res chain seq x y z
N MET A 1 -4.11 4.18 24.13
CA MET A 1 -4.07 5.53 23.52
C MET A 1 -4.76 5.42 22.17
N ALA A 2 -5.79 6.23 21.92
CA ALA A 2 -6.47 6.26 20.62
C ALA A 2 -5.50 6.83 19.58
N VAL A 3 -5.32 6.14 18.46
CA VAL A 3 -4.54 6.67 17.34
C VAL A 3 -5.36 7.80 16.71
N PRO A 4 -4.87 9.04 16.69
CA PRO A 4 -5.63 10.15 16.11
C PRO A 4 -5.80 9.92 14.61
N ASN A 5 -7.05 9.97 14.13
CA ASN A 5 -7.42 9.76 12.73
C ASN A 5 -7.08 10.96 11.82
N LYS A 6 -6.43 12.00 12.36
CA LYS A 6 -6.04 13.22 11.66
C LYS A 6 -4.77 13.80 12.27
N SER A 7 -3.83 14.24 11.43
CA SER A 7 -2.61 14.91 11.89
C SER A 7 -2.97 16.20 12.63
N ILE A 8 -2.24 16.49 13.71
CA ILE A 8 -2.34 17.75 14.45
C ILE A 8 -1.70 18.92 13.67
N PHE A 9 -0.86 18.60 12.67
CA PHE A 9 -0.24 19.60 11.81
C PHE A 9 -1.20 20.02 10.70
N LYS A 10 -1.36 21.33 10.55
CA LYS A 10 -2.16 21.95 9.48
C LYS A 10 -1.32 22.40 8.28
N ASN A 11 0.01 22.41 8.41
CA ASN A 11 0.97 22.81 7.38
C ASN A 11 2.14 21.81 7.37
N ARG A 12 2.48 21.33 6.18
CA ARG A 12 3.52 20.31 5.93
C ARG A 12 4.94 20.80 6.22
N GLU A 13 5.26 22.06 5.97
CA GLU A 13 6.60 22.63 6.24
C GLU A 13 6.87 22.65 7.74
N LYS A 14 5.88 23.12 8.52
CA LYS A 14 5.96 23.12 9.98
C LYS A 14 6.07 21.72 10.58
N GLU A 15 5.43 20.74 9.95
CA GLU A 15 5.58 19.34 10.33
C GLU A 15 7.00 18.82 10.07
N ALA A 16 7.58 19.14 8.91
CA ALA A 16 8.95 18.75 8.57
C ALA A 16 9.98 19.34 9.55
N GLU A 17 9.91 20.65 9.81
CA GLU A 17 10.80 21.32 10.78
C GLU A 17 10.67 20.76 12.20
N PHE A 18 9.45 20.41 12.61
CA PHE A 18 9.22 19.77 13.90
C PHE A 18 9.93 18.41 13.96
N TRP A 19 9.76 17.58 12.93
CA TRP A 19 10.36 16.25 12.92
C TRP A 19 11.87 16.28 12.77
N GLU A 20 12.45 17.19 12.00
CA GLU A 20 13.92 17.36 11.94
C GLU A 20 14.53 17.57 13.34
N LYS A 21 13.89 18.40 14.16
CA LYS A 21 14.38 18.71 15.51
C LYS A 21 14.07 17.61 16.52
N ASN A 22 12.91 16.95 16.39
CA ASN A 22 12.37 16.08 17.43
C ASN A 22 12.48 14.57 17.13
N TYR A 23 12.91 14.17 15.94
CA TYR A 23 12.95 12.77 15.51
C TYR A 23 13.69 11.86 16.50
N LYS A 24 14.90 12.25 16.92
CA LYS A 24 15.72 11.41 17.83
C LYS A 24 15.03 11.16 19.17
N LYS A 25 14.33 12.16 19.70
CA LYS A 25 13.57 12.05 20.95
C LYS A 25 12.33 11.18 20.75
N GLY A 26 11.56 11.44 19.69
CA GLY A 26 10.37 10.66 19.35
C GLY A 26 10.70 9.18 19.09
N TRP A 27 11.83 8.89 18.45
CA TRP A 27 12.30 7.52 18.21
C TRP A 27 12.66 6.79 19.51
N LYS A 28 13.34 7.47 20.45
CA LYS A 28 13.77 6.88 21.72
C LYS A 28 12.60 6.64 22.69
N GLU A 29 11.64 7.56 22.71
CA GLU A 29 10.47 7.50 23.60
C GLU A 29 9.32 6.67 22.99
N GLY A 30 9.37 6.43 21.67
CA GLY A 30 8.41 5.64 20.94
C GLY A 30 8.36 4.19 21.44
N LYS A 31 7.16 3.73 21.79
CA LYS A 31 6.94 2.31 22.07
C LYS A 31 6.85 1.56 20.75
N SER A 32 7.64 0.50 20.61
CA SER A 32 7.52 -0.42 19.47
C SER A 32 6.10 -0.97 19.42
N MET A 33 5.38 -0.64 18.34
CA MET A 33 4.10 -1.24 18.05
C MET A 33 4.35 -2.48 17.22
N LYS A 34 3.89 -3.65 17.70
CA LYS A 34 3.81 -4.84 16.85
C LYS A 34 2.75 -4.58 15.79
N VAL A 35 3.20 -4.13 14.62
CA VAL A 35 2.37 -4.01 13.43
C VAL A 35 1.93 -5.42 13.05
N LYS A 36 0.67 -5.74 13.35
CA LYS A 36 0.03 -6.92 12.75
C LYS A 36 -0.40 -6.51 11.36
N PHE A 37 0.41 -6.85 10.37
CA PHE A 37 -0.10 -6.95 9.01
C PHE A 37 -1.27 -7.93 9.05
N ALA A 38 -2.41 -7.58 8.45
CA ALA A 38 -3.52 -8.51 8.31
C ALA A 38 -2.97 -9.84 7.75
N LYS A 39 -3.48 -10.97 8.25
CA LYS A 39 -3.12 -12.29 7.67
C LYS A 39 -3.22 -12.16 6.16
N ASN A 40 -2.19 -12.61 5.45
CA ASN A 40 -2.24 -12.65 4.00
C ASN A 40 -3.25 -13.76 3.62
N LEU A 41 -4.53 -13.42 3.60
CA LEU A 41 -5.65 -14.30 3.24
C LEU A 41 -5.73 -14.49 1.71
N SER A 42 -4.70 -14.10 0.96
CA SER A 42 -4.62 -14.40 -0.46
C SER A 42 -4.22 -15.85 -0.66
N THR A 43 -5.17 -16.67 -1.11
CA THR A 43 -4.83 -17.95 -1.72
C THR A 43 -4.25 -17.66 -3.11
N ALA A 44 -3.07 -18.19 -3.41
CA ALA A 44 -2.47 -18.05 -4.74
C ALA A 44 -3.21 -18.94 -5.75
N ILE A 45 -3.42 -18.41 -6.96
CA ILE A 45 -3.93 -19.17 -8.10
C ILE A 45 -2.91 -19.08 -9.23
N ASN A 46 -2.62 -20.22 -9.88
CA ASN A 46 -1.79 -20.26 -11.09
C ASN A 46 -2.71 -20.23 -12.31
N ILE A 47 -2.60 -19.19 -13.13
CA ILE A 47 -3.38 -19.04 -14.37
C ILE A 47 -2.41 -19.09 -15.54
N ARG A 48 -2.77 -19.84 -16.60
CA ARG A 48 -2.07 -19.76 -17.88
C ARG A 48 -2.74 -18.70 -18.74
N LEU A 49 -1.97 -17.72 -19.19
CA LEU A 49 -2.42 -16.69 -20.12
C LEU A 49 -1.74 -16.92 -21.47
N ASP A 50 -2.45 -16.58 -22.54
CA ASP A 50 -1.81 -16.43 -23.84
C ASP A 50 -0.68 -15.39 -23.75
N PRO A 51 0.49 -15.62 -24.40
CA PRO A 51 1.62 -14.69 -24.33
C PRO A 51 1.24 -13.25 -24.72
N VAL A 52 0.41 -13.08 -25.75
CA VAL A 52 -0.04 -11.75 -26.21
C VAL A 52 -0.93 -11.09 -25.14
N ALA A 53 -1.81 -11.86 -24.51
CA ALA A 53 -2.64 -11.36 -23.43
C ALA A 53 -1.79 -10.93 -22.22
N LEU A 54 -0.74 -11.67 -21.89
CA LEU A 54 0.17 -11.30 -20.79
C LEU A 54 0.93 -10.00 -21.09
N ASP A 55 1.34 -9.78 -22.33
CA ASP A 55 2.03 -8.56 -22.72
C ASP A 55 1.10 -7.33 -22.65
N ILE A 56 -0.16 -7.47 -23.09
CA ILE A 56 -1.18 -6.42 -22.91
C ILE A 56 -1.35 -6.07 -21.42
N VAL A 57 -1.42 -7.09 -20.55
CA VAL A 57 -1.53 -6.87 -19.09
C VAL A 57 -0.32 -6.12 -18.54
N ARG A 58 0.90 -6.46 -19.00
CA ARG A 58 2.13 -5.80 -18.56
C ARG A 58 2.15 -4.33 -18.94
N ASP A 59 1.81 -4.02 -20.19
CA ASP A 59 1.77 -2.65 -20.69
C ASP A 59 0.75 -1.81 -19.92
N GLU A 60 -0.45 -2.34 -19.69
CA GLU A 60 -1.48 -1.66 -18.90
C GLU A 60 -1.10 -1.49 -17.43
N ALA A 61 -0.44 -2.48 -16.85
CA ALA A 61 0.04 -2.39 -15.47
C ALA A 61 1.12 -1.31 -15.33
N GLN A 62 2.06 -1.24 -16.27
CA GLN A 62 3.11 -0.23 -16.30
C GLN A 62 2.55 1.19 -16.42
N LYS A 63 1.59 1.43 -17.32
CA LYS A 63 0.90 2.73 -17.46
C LYS A 63 0.24 3.19 -16.16
N LYS A 64 -0.18 2.25 -15.32
CA LYS A 64 -0.86 2.50 -14.02
C LYS A 64 0.09 2.49 -12.83
N GLY A 65 1.39 2.24 -13.02
CA GLY A 65 2.36 2.11 -11.92
C GLY A 65 2.10 0.88 -11.04
N LEU A 66 1.51 -0.18 -11.59
CA LEU A 66 1.17 -1.43 -10.90
C LEU A 66 2.01 -2.59 -11.43
N GLY A 67 2.15 -3.64 -10.61
CA GLY A 67 2.65 -4.93 -11.10
C GLY A 67 1.56 -5.71 -11.86
N PRO A 68 1.91 -6.57 -12.84
CA PRO A 68 0.93 -7.35 -13.62
C PRO A 68 -0.02 -8.17 -12.75
N THR A 69 0.49 -8.86 -11.73
CA THR A 69 -0.31 -9.66 -10.79
C THR A 69 -1.29 -8.80 -9.99
N GLN A 70 -0.90 -7.56 -9.65
CA GLN A 70 -1.76 -6.64 -8.91
C GLN A 70 -2.89 -6.13 -9.78
N LEU A 71 -2.62 -5.81 -11.05
CA LEU A 71 -3.65 -5.42 -12.01
C LEU A 71 -4.66 -6.56 -12.25
N ILE A 72 -4.17 -7.78 -12.50
CA ILE A 72 -5.04 -8.96 -12.66
C ILE A 72 -5.91 -9.16 -11.43
N ARG A 73 -5.35 -9.06 -10.22
CA ARG A 73 -6.11 -9.18 -8.97
C ARG A 73 -7.24 -8.16 -8.90
N MET A 74 -6.98 -6.89 -9.26
CA MET A 74 -7.99 -5.85 -9.26
C MET A 74 -9.12 -6.15 -10.26
N TRP A 75 -8.78 -6.49 -11.51
CA TRP A 75 -9.77 -6.84 -12.52
C TRP A 75 -10.62 -8.04 -12.13
N VAL A 76 -10.03 -9.09 -11.54
CA VAL A 76 -10.77 -10.24 -11.03
C VAL A 76 -11.76 -9.79 -9.94
N MET A 77 -11.30 -8.95 -9.00
CA MET A 77 -12.15 -8.44 -7.92
C MET A 77 -13.30 -7.55 -8.41
N GLU A 78 -13.02 -6.65 -9.36
CA GLU A 78 -14.04 -5.84 -10.04
C GLU A 78 -15.07 -6.73 -10.75
N LYS A 79 -14.60 -7.76 -11.46
CA LYS A 79 -15.47 -8.65 -12.24
C LYS A 79 -16.44 -9.46 -11.38
N ILE A 80 -16.05 -9.78 -10.13
CA ILE A 80 -16.89 -10.52 -9.17
C ILE A 80 -17.63 -9.59 -8.20
N ASN A 81 -17.61 -8.27 -8.41
CA ASN A 81 -18.22 -7.26 -7.53
C ASN A 81 -17.72 -7.34 -6.07
N PHE A 82 -16.43 -7.64 -5.89
CA PHE A 82 -15.78 -7.63 -4.56
C PHE A 82 -15.12 -6.27 -4.24
N LEU A 83 -15.06 -5.37 -5.23
CA LEU A 83 -14.70 -3.96 -5.12
C LEU A 83 -15.91 -3.12 -5.56
#